data_AF-T0YKS6-F1
#
_entry.id   AF-T0YKS6-F1
#
_cell.length_a   1.000
_cell.length_b   1.000
_cell.length_c   1.000
_cell.angle_alpha   90.00
_cell.angle_beta   90.00
_cell.angle_gamma   90.00
#
_symmetry.space_group_name_H-M   'P 1'
#
loop_
_entity.id
_entity.type
_entity.pdbx_description
1 polymer ?
#
loop_
_entity_poly.entity_id
_entity_poly.type
_entity_poly.pdbx_seq_one_letter_code
_entity_poly.pdbx_strand_id
1 'polypeptide(L)' 'MYAVIATGGKQYRVTQDGVLRIEKLDAEPGATVEFDQVLLVG' A
#
# COMPACT_ATOMS: atom_id res chain seq x y z
N MET A 1 6.59 5.97 12.36
CA MET A 1 7.17 5.04 11.38
C MET A 1 6.24 4.98 10.18
N TYR A 2 6.75 5.20 8.97
CA TYR A 2 6.01 5.22 7.72
C TYR A 2 6.80 4.49 6.63
N ALA A 3 6.12 4.09 5.57
CA ALA A 3 6.77 3.58 4.37
C ALA A 3 6.18 4.23 3.12
N VAL A 4 6.91 4.19 2.01
CA VAL A 4 6.41 4.56 0.69
C VAL A 4 6.38 3.31 -0.17
N ILE A 5 5.22 2.98 -0.71
CA ILE A 5 5.01 1.82 -1.59
C ILE A 5 4.62 2.27 -3.00
N ALA A 6 4.93 1.45 -4.00
CA ALA A 6 4.45 1.63 -5.36
C ALA A 6 3.36 0.61 -5.71
N THR A 7 2.19 1.09 -6.10
CA THR A 7 1.08 0.25 -6.60
C THR A 7 0.20 1.05 -7.55
N GLY A 8 -0.46 0.39 -8.52
CA GLY A 8 -1.35 1.04 -9.49
C GLY A 8 -0.67 2.16 -10.30
N GLY A 9 0.65 2.08 -10.51
CA GLY A 9 1.43 3.10 -11.22
C GLY A 9 1.67 4.40 -10.44
N LYS A 10 1.32 4.45 -9.14
CA LYS A 10 1.50 5.60 -8.25
C LYS A 10 2.28 5.22 -7.00
N GLN A 11 2.79 6.22 -6.31
CA GLN A 11 3.46 6.07 -5.02
C GLN A 11 2.52 6.49 -3.89
N TYR A 12 2.53 5.73 -2.81
CA TYR A 12 1.67 5.96 -1.65
C TYR A 12 2.47 5.90 -0.37
N ARG A 13 2.24 6.87 0.52
CA ARG A 13 2.76 6.83 1.88
C ARG A 13 1.79 6.04 2.77
N VAL A 14 2.31 5.03 3.47
CA VAL A 14 1.56 4.16 4.37
C VAL A 14 2.11 4.26 5.79
N THR A 15 1.23 4.04 6.75
CA THR A 15 1.53 3.99 8.18
C THR A 15 0.77 2.82 8.80
N GLN A 16 1.29 2.26 9.90
CA GLN A 16 0.58 1.23 10.65
C GLN A 16 -0.83 1.74 11.05
N ASP A 17 -1.82 0.86 10.97
CA ASP A 17 -3.24 1.10 11.27
C ASP A 17 -3.91 2.21 10.43
N GLY A 18 -3.25 2.69 9.37
CA GLY A 18 -3.77 3.73 8.49
C GLY A 18 -4.73 3.19 7.42
N VAL A 19 -5.77 3.95 7.12
CA VAL A 19 -6.68 3.69 5.99
C VAL A 19 -6.27 4.56 4.81
N LEU A 20 -6.10 3.94 3.64
CA LEU A 20 -5.66 4.61 2.41
C LEU A 20 -6.60 4.26 1.26
N ARG A 21 -6.92 5.25 0.44
CA ARG A 21 -7.62 5.04 -0.83
C ARG A 21 -6.59 4.89 -1.95
N ILE A 22 -6.59 3.73 -2.60
CA ILE A 22 -5.70 3.38 -3.70
C ILE A 22 -6.53 2.97 -4.93
N GLU A 23 -5.84 2.69 -6.04
CA GLU A 23 -6.45 2.10 -7.22
C GLU A 23 -7.02 0.70 -6.93
N LYS A 24 -7.90 0.23 -7.83
CA LYS A 24 -8.53 -1.08 -7.69
C LYS A 24 -7.47 -2.19 -7.66
N LEU A 25 -7.55 -3.05 -6.65
CA LEU A 25 -6.75 -4.27 -6.53
C LEU A 25 -7.55 -5.48 -7.00
N ASP A 26 -6.85 -6.48 -7.51
CA ASP A 26 -7.42 -7.80 -7.81
C ASP A 26 -7.40 -8.67 -6.55
N ALA A 27 -8.24 -8.30 -5.58
CA ALA A 27 -8.39 -8.98 -4.30
C ALA A 27 -9.82 -8.88 -3.79
N GLU A 28 -10.28 -9.90 -3.07
CA GLU A 28 -11.61 -9.91 -2.45
C GLU A 28 -11.65 -9.01 -1.20
N PRO A 29 -12.83 -8.45 -0.85
CA PRO A 29 -12.97 -7.69 0.39
C PRO A 29 -12.57 -8.52 1.62
N GLY A 30 -11.66 -7.96 2.44
CA GLY A 30 -11.15 -8.62 3.65
C GLY A 30 -9.94 -9.53 3.41
N ALA A 31 -9.51 -9.73 2.16
CA ALA A 31 -8.27 -10.44 1.87
C ALA A 31 -7.04 -9.62 2.31
N THR A 32 -6.00 -10.33 2.74
CA THR A 32 -4.67 -9.74 2.95
C THR A 32 -3.97 -9.61 1.60
N VAL A 33 -3.34 -8.45 1.37
CA VAL A 33 -2.57 -8.16 0.15
C VAL A 33 -1.16 -7.77 0.54
N GLU A 34 -0.17 -8.35 -0.14
CA GLU A 34 1.25 -8.04 0.03
C GLU A 34 1.70 -7.07 -1.06
N PHE A 35 2.53 -6.09 -0.68
CA PHE A 35 3.12 -5.12 -1.61
C PHE A 35 4.64 -5.26 -1.61
N ASP A 36 5.19 -5.82 -2.68
CA ASP A 36 6.63 -6.09 -2.77
C ASP A 36 7.47 -4.84 -3.08
N GLN A 37 6.85 -3.81 -3.65
CA GLN A 37 7.54 -2.58 -4.05
C GLN A 37 7.50 -1.53 -2.95
N VAL A 38 8.40 -1.66 -1.98
CA VAL A 38 8.67 -0.64 -0.96
C VAL A 38 9.84 0.24 -1.40
N LEU A 39 9.59 1.53 -1.55
CA LEU A 39 10.57 2.51 -2.03
C LEU A 39 11.37 3.16 -0.89
N LEU A 40 10.76 3.30 0.29
CA LEU A 40 11.39 3.93 1.46
C LEU A 40 10.70 3.47 2.75
N VAL A 41 11.45 3.41 3.85
CA VAL A 41 10.96 3.18 5.22
C VAL A 41 11.59 4.22 6.14
N GLY A 42 10.81 4.80 7.07
CA GLY A 42 11.26 5.81 8.04
C GLY A 42 10.33 6.00 9.22
#